data_AF-A0AAW4TIR0-F1
#
_entry.id   AF-A0AAW4TIR0-F1
#
_cell.length_a   1.000
_cell.length_b   1.000
_cell.length_c   1.000
_cell.angle_alpha   90.00
_cell.angle_beta   90.00
_cell.angle_gamma   90.00
#
_symmetry.space_group_name_H-M   'P 1'
#
loop_
_entity.id
_entity.type
_entity.pdbx_description
1 polymer ?
#
loop_
_entity_poly.entity_id
_entity_poly.type
_entity_poly.pdbx_seq_one_letter_code
_entity_poly.pdbx_strand_id
1 'polypeptide(L)' 'MMQSLGIAESIVHRCLNHARNDPLDRIYLQFNYDEQMRDAWRLWGDRLAELLGEDTGNVRFLFKS' A
#
# COMPACT_ATOMS: atom_id res chain seq x y z
N MET A 1 -4.22 -5.77 4.67
CA MET A 1 -3.68 -6.30 3.40
C MET A 1 -2.34 -5.65 3.04
N MET A 2 -2.28 -4.33 2.81
CA MET A 2 -1.00 -3.63 2.60
C MET A 2 -0.14 -3.50 3.87
N GLN A 3 -0.75 -3.32 5.05
CA GLN A 3 -0.01 -3.24 6.33
C GLN A 3 0.82 -4.48 6.64
N SER A 4 0.37 -5.69 6.24
CA SER A 4 1.14 -6.91 6.43
C SER A 4 2.39 -7.01 5.55
N LEU A 5 2.53 -6.12 4.57
CA LEU A 5 3.74 -5.95 3.76
C LEU A 5 4.70 -4.91 4.35
N GLY A 6 4.47 -4.45 5.58
CA GLY A 6 5.28 -3.42 6.24
C GLY A 6 4.99 -1.98 5.78
N ILE A 7 3.94 -1.78 4.99
CA ILE A 7 3.53 -0.45 4.52
C ILE A 7 2.89 0.30 5.71
N ALA A 8 3.40 1.52 5.99
CA ALA A 8 2.90 2.34 7.08
C ALA A 8 1.40 2.64 6.94
N GLU A 9 0.68 2.60 8.06
CA GLU A 9 -0.78 2.80 8.10
C GLU A 9 -1.20 4.14 7.47
N SER A 10 -0.43 5.20 7.69
CA SER A 10 -0.66 6.51 7.08
C SER A 10 -0.61 6.48 5.55
N ILE A 11 0.25 5.65 4.97
CA ILE A 11 0.36 5.45 3.52
C ILE A 11 -0.79 4.58 3.02
N VAL A 12 -1.15 3.50 3.74
CA VAL A 12 -2.31 2.66 3.40
C VAL A 12 -3.59 3.50 3.39
N HIS A 13 -3.81 4.35 4.39
CA HIS A 13 -4.94 5.26 4.43
C HIS A 13 -4.93 6.24 3.26
N ARG A 14 -3.77 6.74 2.81
CA ARG A 14 -3.66 7.61 1.64
C ARG A 14 -3.91 6.88 0.33
N CYS A 15 -3.42 5.65 0.16
CA CYS A 15 -3.72 4.81 -1.00
C CYS A 15 -5.23 4.54 -1.12
N LEU A 16 -5.90 4.25 0.01
CA LEU A 16 -7.35 4.03 0.06
C LEU A 16 -8.15 5.32 -0.15
N ASN A 17 -7.62 6.47 0.28
CA ASN A 17 -8.30 7.77 0.23
C ASN A 17 -7.70 8.73 -0.82
N HIS A 18 -7.01 8.24 -1.86
CA HIS A 18 -6.23 9.09 -2.77
C HIS A 18 -7.06 10.15 -3.53
N ALA A 19 -8.40 10.04 -3.52
CA ALA A 19 -9.32 10.98 -4.12
C ALA A 19 -9.84 12.07 -3.15
N ARG A 20 -9.25 12.25 -1.96
CA ARG A 20 -9.66 13.33 -1.04
C ARG A 20 -9.11 14.68 -1.51
N ASN A 21 -9.99 15.48 -2.11
CA ASN A 21 -9.78 16.90 -2.40
C ASN A 21 -10.40 17.76 -1.28
N ASP A 22 -9.77 17.82 -0.10
CA ASP A 22 -10.18 18.77 0.94
C ASP A 22 -9.31 20.06 0.84
N PRO A 23 -9.90 21.25 0.65
CA PRO A 23 -9.16 22.51 0.57
C PRO A 23 -8.24 22.78 1.77
N LEU A 24 -8.58 22.26 2.96
CA LEU A 24 -7.79 22.42 4.19
C LEU A 24 -6.51 21.58 4.18
N ASP A 25 -6.54 20.38 3.58
CA ASP A 25 -5.37 19.50 3.47
C ASP A 25 -4.29 20.14 2.58
N ARG A 26 -4.68 20.90 1.55
CA ARG A 26 -3.77 21.58 0.61
C ARG A 26 -2.90 22.67 1.27
N ILE A 27 -3.40 23.32 2.33
CA ILE A 27 -2.71 24.45 2.99
C ILE A 27 -1.76 23.96 4.09
N TYR A 28 -2.09 22.87 4.79
CA TYR A 28 -1.37 22.44 6.00
C TYR A 28 -0.67 21.08 5.91
N LEU A 29 -1.00 20.22 4.94
CA LEU A 29 -0.44 18.86 4.78
C LEU A 29 0.29 18.72 3.44
N GLN A 30 1.39 19.47 3.28
CA GLN A 30 2.14 19.60 2.03
C GLN A 30 3.12 18.47 1.72
N PHE A 31 3.37 17.53 2.64
CA PHE A 31 4.29 16.45 2.30
C PHE A 31 3.66 15.59 1.20
N ASN A 32 4.27 15.62 0.03
CA ASN A 32 3.84 14.80 -1.09
C ASN A 32 4.22 13.34 -0.81
N TYR A 33 3.22 12.51 -0.57
CA TYR A 33 3.39 11.08 -0.32
C TYR A 33 3.36 10.22 -1.60
N ASP A 34 3.34 10.83 -2.78
CA ASP A 34 3.23 10.11 -4.06
C ASP A 34 4.29 9.03 -4.23
N GLU A 35 5.53 9.29 -3.80
CA GLU A 35 6.60 8.30 -3.88
C GLU A 35 6.33 7.08 -3.01
N GLN A 36 5.97 7.31 -1.73
CA GLN A 36 5.67 6.24 -0.80
C GLN A 36 4.40 5.47 -1.20
N MET A 37 3.42 6.17 -1.79
CA MET A 37 2.21 5.55 -2.32
C MET A 37 2.50 4.70 -3.56
N ARG A 38 3.35 5.15 -4.49
CA ARG A 38 3.79 4.36 -5.64
C ARG A 38 4.52 3.09 -5.20
N ASP A 39 5.44 3.21 -4.25
CA ASP A 39 6.17 2.06 -3.71
C ASP A 39 5.23 1.06 -3.03
N ALA A 40 4.25 1.57 -2.26
CA ALA A 40 3.21 0.74 -1.65
C ALA A 40 2.38 -0.01 -2.70
N TRP A 41 1.99 0.64 -3.80
CA TRP A 41 1.28 0.00 -4.90
C TRP A 41 2.13 -1.04 -5.63
N ARG A 42 3.43 -0.79 -5.82
CA ARG A 42 4.36 -1.76 -6.40
C ARG A 42 4.46 -3.02 -5.55
N LEU A 43 4.76 -2.87 -4.26
CA LEU A 43 4.85 -4.01 -3.31
C LEU A 43 3.55 -4.82 -3.26
N TRP A 44 2.40 -4.13 -3.33
CA TRP A 44 1.11 -4.78 -3.39
C TRP A 44 0.89 -5.55 -4.70
N GLY A 45 1.31 -4.99 -5.83
CA GLY A 45 1.28 -5.65 -7.13
C GLY A 45 2.16 -6.90 -7.16
N ASP A 46 3.39 -6.82 -6.65
CA ASP A 46 4.32 -7.95 -6.54
C ASP A 46 3.67 -9.08 -5.71
N ARG A 47 3.06 -8.72 -4.57
CA ARG A 47 2.34 -9.69 -3.73
C ARG A 47 1.14 -10.31 -4.45
N LEU A 48 0.41 -9.54 -5.24
CA LEU A 48 -0.72 -10.06 -6.01
C LEU A 48 -0.26 -11.03 -7.10
N ALA A 49 0.86 -10.75 -7.78
CA ALA A 49 1.43 -11.64 -8.79
C ALA A 49 1.82 -13.00 -8.18
N GLU A 50 2.44 -13.02 -7.00
CA GLU A 50 2.73 -14.24 -6.24
C GLU A 50 1.45 -15.02 -5.89
N LEU A 51 0.38 -14.32 -5.48
CA LEU A 51 -0.88 -14.96 -5.08
C LEU A 51 -1.70 -15.49 -6.25
N LEU A 52 -1.62 -14.82 -7.39
CA LEU A 52 -2.31 -15.20 -8.62
C LEU A 52 -1.55 -16.28 -9.40
N GLY A 53 -0.36 -16.68 -8.93
CA GLY A 53 0.38 -17.82 -9.48
C GLY A 53 1.08 -17.51 -10.79
N GLU A 54 1.45 -16.25 -11.04
CA GLU A 54 2.40 -15.93 -12.11
C GLU A 54 3.84 -16.42 -11.77
N ASP A 55 4.07 -16.83 -10.52
CA ASP A 55 5.16 -17.72 -10.10
C ASP A 55 4.62 -18.88 -9.23
N THR A 56 4.67 -20.10 -9.77
CA THR A 56 3.97 -21.32 -9.30
C THR A 56 4.63 -22.01 -8.11
N GLY A 57 5.16 -21.24 -7.15
CA GLY A 57 6.15 -21.73 -6.18
C GLY A 57 5.68 -22.04 -4.77
N ASN A 58 5.34 -21.02 -3.95
CA ASN A 58 5.46 -21.20 -2.49
C ASN A 58 4.77 -20.13 -1.60
N VAL A 59 3.46 -19.92 -1.72
CA VAL A 59 2.74 -19.07 -0.75
C VAL A 59 2.19 -19.86 0.44
N ARG A 60 3.03 -20.07 1.46
CA ARG A 60 2.60 -20.49 2.82
C ARG A 60 2.36 -19.25 3.69
N PHE A 61 1.10 -18.97 3.99
CA PHE A 61 0.74 -17.98 5.00
C PHE A 61 0.93 -18.58 6.39
N LEU A 62 1.87 -18.05 7.17
CA LEU A 62 1.96 -18.31 8.62
C LEU A 62 1.46 -17.06 9.35
N PHE A 63 0.18 -17.06 9.71
CA PHE A 63 -0.34 -16.16 10.74
C PHE A 63 -0.01 -16.77 12.09
N LYS A 64 0.76 -16.08 12.93
CA LYS A 64 0.98 -16.47 14.32
C LYS A 64 0.27 -15.48 15.23
N SER A 65 -0.63 -16.01 16.07
CA SER A 65 -1.30 -15.32 17.19
C SER A 65 -0.34 -15.04 18.34
#